data_AF-A0A0G1LDU5-F1
#
_entry.id   AF-A0A0G1LDU5-F1
#
_cell.length_a   1.000
_cell.length_b   1.000
_cell.length_c   1.000
_cell.angle_alpha   90.00
_cell.angle_beta   90.00
_cell.angle_gamma   90.00
#
_symmetry.space_group_name_H-M   'P 1'
#
loop_
_entity.id
_entity.type
_entity.pdbx_description
1 polymer ?
#
loop_
_entity_poly.entity_id
_entity_poly.type
_entity_poly.pdbx_seq_one_letter_code
_entity_poly.pdbx_strand_id
1 'polypeptide(L)'
;MKKAIFLLVLLGNIWLWKIFFSSPLVAILLLTVTSVLFFYLHGYAILKIIFWVLFSALLAVQIGTTTRMSLTSLSNDEIRIRDMRLREYPLVSIHIGTKAIWIPIAHWFEGRAESIAFFRVMRNFSEAIDPNVYFFASHPRERIGTVEFEKFPYIFLPFFLYGIFCLAKRDRKIIFYSFIIPVIAISFMGPSNKLGTIALFPFIVVVAAMGLYSFFEFVTKKYKISKMKFVAAGMGVFLLVLAQTLAYAFY
;
A
#
# COMPACT_ATOMS: atom_id res chain seq x y z
N MET A 1 -9.47 8.11 -24.54
CA MET A 1 -8.47 7.08 -24.16
C MET A 1 -8.05 7.16 -22.69
N LYS A 2 -7.50 8.28 -22.18
CA LYS A 2 -7.14 8.44 -20.75
C LYS A 2 -8.25 8.01 -19.78
N LYS A 3 -9.46 8.51 -19.99
CA LYS A 3 -10.66 8.18 -19.20
C LYS A 3 -11.01 6.68 -19.27
N ALA A 4 -10.88 6.05 -20.44
CA ALA A 4 -11.18 4.63 -20.63
C ALA A 4 -10.16 3.74 -19.89
N ILE A 5 -8.87 4.07 -19.97
CA ILE A 5 -7.81 3.38 -19.21
C ILE A 5 -8.04 3.55 -17.71
N PHE A 6 -8.38 4.76 -17.27
CA PHE A 6 -8.72 5.01 -15.87
C PHE A 6 -9.90 4.16 -15.40
N LEU A 7 -11.00 4.12 -16.16
CA LEU A 7 -12.16 3.28 -15.83
C LEU A 7 -11.81 1.79 -15.82
N LEU A 8 -10.95 1.32 -16.73
CA LEU A 8 -10.49 -0.06 -16.74
C LEU A 8 -9.69 -0.41 -15.47
N VAL A 9 -8.75 0.46 -15.07
CA VAL A 9 -7.94 0.23 -13.86
C VAL A 9 -8.80 0.36 -12.59
N LEU A 10 -9.77 1.28 -12.57
CA LEU A 10 -10.64 1.51 -11.43
C LEU A 10 -11.69 0.40 -11.26
N LEU A 11 -12.47 0.11 -12.30
CA LEU A 11 -13.59 -0.83 -12.26
C LEU A 11 -13.15 -2.28 -12.50
N GLY A 12 -12.01 -2.50 -13.13
CA GLY A 12 -11.40 -3.83 -13.25
C GLY A 12 -10.70 -4.30 -11.98
N ASN A 13 -10.71 -3.50 -10.91
CA ASN A 13 -10.02 -3.80 -9.67
C ASN A 13 -10.93 -4.58 -8.70
N ILE A 14 -10.51 -5.80 -8.31
CA ILE A 14 -11.28 -6.67 -7.40
C ILE A 14 -11.40 -6.10 -5.98
N TRP A 15 -10.38 -5.38 -5.50
CA TRP A 15 -10.41 -4.75 -4.18
C TRP A 15 -11.58 -3.77 -4.06
N LEU A 16 -11.85 -2.97 -5.10
CA LEU A 16 -12.98 -2.06 -5.13
C LEU A 16 -14.30 -2.81 -4.91
N TRP A 17 -14.51 -3.90 -5.64
CA TRP A 17 -15.73 -4.70 -5.54
C TRP A 17 -15.86 -5.38 -4.17
N LYS A 18 -14.76 -5.86 -3.59
CA LYS A 18 -14.76 -6.39 -2.22
C LYS A 18 -15.16 -5.33 -1.20
N ILE A 19 -14.64 -4.11 -1.32
CA ILE A 19 -15.06 -2.97 -0.47
C ILE A 19 -16.54 -2.66 -0.72
N PHE A 20 -17.00 -2.67 -1.96
CA PHE A 20 -18.40 -2.42 -2.30
C PHE A 20 -19.36 -3.40 -1.63
N PHE A 21 -19.06 -4.71 -1.66
CA PHE A 21 -19.87 -5.73 -0.99
C PHE A 21 -19.78 -5.68 0.54
N SER A 22 -18.67 -5.19 1.09
CA SER A 22 -18.49 -5.09 2.55
C SER A 22 -19.09 -3.80 3.13
N SER A 23 -18.95 -2.68 2.41
CA SER A 23 -19.42 -1.36 2.81
C SER A 23 -19.63 -0.44 1.59
N PRO A 24 -20.85 -0.40 1.03
CA PRO A 24 -21.14 0.39 -0.17
C PRO A 24 -20.82 1.89 -0.03
N LEU A 25 -21.04 2.47 1.15
CA LEU A 25 -20.74 3.88 1.43
C LEU A 25 -19.25 4.19 1.31
N VAL A 26 -18.39 3.31 1.84
CA VAL A 26 -16.93 3.46 1.74
C VAL A 26 -16.49 3.30 0.28
N ALA A 27 -17.09 2.38 -0.47
CA ALA A 27 -16.80 2.22 -1.90
C ALA A 27 -17.19 3.46 -2.71
N ILE A 28 -18.35 4.07 -2.45
CA ILE A 28 -18.77 5.32 -3.10
C ILE A 28 -17.82 6.47 -2.77
N LEU A 29 -17.44 6.62 -1.50
CA LEU A 29 -16.44 7.61 -1.09
C LEU A 29 -15.12 7.38 -1.85
N LEU A 30 -14.67 6.13 -1.90
CA LEU A 30 -13.43 5.74 -2.56
C LEU A 30 -13.45 6.01 -4.07
N LEU A 31 -14.54 5.64 -4.75
CA LEU A 31 -14.78 5.95 -6.17
C LEU A 31 -14.72 7.46 -6.43
N THR A 32 -15.36 8.24 -5.55
CA THR A 32 -15.42 9.70 -5.66
C THR A 32 -14.03 10.31 -5.46
N VAL A 33 -13.33 9.97 -4.38
CA VAL A 33 -11.96 10.45 -4.10
C VAL A 33 -11.02 10.12 -5.26
N THR A 34 -11.08 8.88 -5.77
CA THR A 34 -10.23 8.42 -6.86
C THR A 34 -10.52 9.16 -8.16
N SER A 35 -11.80 9.39 -8.48
CA SER A 35 -12.22 10.15 -9.66
C SER A 35 -11.82 11.62 -9.57
N VAL A 36 -12.03 12.25 -8.41
CA VAL A 36 -11.65 13.65 -8.16
C VAL A 36 -10.14 13.81 -8.29
N LEU A 37 -9.33 12.91 -7.72
CA LEU A 37 -7.88 12.92 -7.88
C LEU A 37 -7.48 12.81 -9.36
N PHE A 38 -8.10 11.90 -10.11
CA PHE A 38 -7.84 11.75 -11.54
C PHE A 38 -8.10 13.05 -12.31
N PHE A 39 -9.28 13.67 -12.13
CA PHE A 39 -9.63 14.90 -12.84
C PHE A 39 -8.80 16.10 -12.38
N TYR A 40 -8.49 16.22 -11.09
CA TYR A 40 -7.58 17.23 -10.58
C TYR A 40 -6.22 17.16 -11.29
N LEU A 41 -5.63 15.95 -11.41
CA LEU A 41 -4.40 15.73 -12.16
C LEU A 41 -4.55 15.94 -13.68
N HIS A 42 -5.76 16.16 -14.20
CA HIS A 42 -6.01 16.42 -15.63
C HIS A 42 -6.41 17.86 -15.94
N GLY A 43 -6.15 18.80 -15.01
CA GLY A 43 -6.25 20.25 -15.27
C GLY A 43 -7.41 20.94 -14.58
N TYR A 44 -8.29 20.21 -13.90
CA TYR A 44 -9.41 20.79 -13.15
C TYR A 44 -8.95 21.24 -11.75
N ALA A 45 -8.26 22.38 -11.68
CA ALA A 45 -7.61 22.86 -10.45
C ALA A 45 -8.58 23.06 -9.27
N ILE A 46 -9.84 23.43 -9.53
CA ILE A 46 -10.88 23.61 -8.48
C ILE A 46 -11.15 22.32 -7.70
N LEU A 47 -10.93 21.16 -8.33
CA LEU A 47 -11.10 19.85 -7.70
C LEU A 47 -10.03 19.55 -6.65
N LYS A 48 -8.95 20.33 -6.57
CA LYS A 48 -7.90 20.16 -5.57
C LYS A 48 -8.45 20.27 -4.14
N ILE A 49 -9.27 21.30 -3.89
CA ILE A 49 -9.85 21.53 -2.54
C ILE A 49 -10.81 20.39 -2.21
N ILE A 50 -11.67 20.02 -3.16
CA ILE A 50 -12.62 18.92 -3.02
C ILE A 50 -11.87 17.61 -2.74
N PHE A 51 -10.78 17.35 -3.45
CA PHE A 51 -9.92 16.19 -3.20
C PHE A 51 -9.44 16.17 -1.75
N TRP A 52 -8.89 17.27 -1.23
CA TRP A 52 -8.38 17.30 0.15
C TRP A 52 -9.46 17.02 1.19
N VAL A 53 -10.66 17.58 1.02
CA VAL A 53 -11.78 17.35 1.93
C VAL A 53 -12.19 15.88 1.91
N LEU A 54 -12.41 15.32 0.72
CA LEU A 54 -12.83 13.92 0.58
C LEU A 54 -11.73 12.93 1.01
N PHE A 55 -10.47 13.24 0.72
CA PHE A 55 -9.33 12.42 1.11
C PHE A 55 -9.12 12.42 2.63
N SER A 56 -9.34 13.55 3.29
CA SER A 56 -9.32 13.63 4.75
C SER A 56 -10.44 12.80 5.38
N ALA A 57 -11.64 12.82 4.78
CA ALA A 57 -12.73 11.92 5.18
C ALA A 57 -12.36 10.44 4.98
N LEU A 58 -11.73 10.08 3.86
CA LEU A 58 -11.25 8.73 3.61
C LEU A 58 -10.19 8.29 4.63
N LEU A 59 -9.26 9.18 4.99
CA LEU A 59 -8.28 8.93 6.06
C LEU A 59 -8.97 8.74 7.41
N ALA A 60 -9.97 9.54 7.76
CA ALA A 60 -10.73 9.35 8.99
C ALA A 60 -11.44 7.99 9.03
N VAL A 61 -12.00 7.54 7.90
CA VAL A 61 -12.59 6.20 7.77
C VAL A 61 -11.53 5.10 7.91
N GLN A 62 -10.34 5.25 7.29
CA GLN A 62 -9.22 4.32 7.48
C GLN A 62 -8.86 4.22 8.97
N ILE A 63 -8.72 5.35 9.65
CA ILE A 63 -8.38 5.41 11.08
C ILE A 63 -9.47 4.73 11.92
N GLY A 64 -10.74 4.98 11.64
CA GLY A 64 -11.87 4.40 12.38
C GLY A 64 -12.05 2.89 12.17
N THR A 65 -11.62 2.35 11.03
CA THR A 65 -11.78 0.93 10.68
C THR A 65 -10.54 0.07 10.97
N THR A 66 -9.40 0.69 11.28
CA THR A 66 -8.14 -0.03 11.54
C THR A 66 -8.09 -0.48 13.01
N THR A 67 -7.75 -1.75 13.22
CA THR A 67 -7.53 -2.27 14.58
C THR A 67 -6.25 -1.67 15.14
N ARG A 68 -6.37 -0.89 16.22
CA ARG A 68 -5.23 -0.23 16.84
C ARG A 68 -4.32 -1.25 17.50
N MET A 69 -3.06 -1.28 17.07
CA MET A 69 -2.01 -1.98 17.76
C MET A 69 -1.35 -1.03 18.76
N SER A 70 -1.06 -1.50 19.98
CA SER A 70 -0.22 -0.74 20.90
C SER A 70 1.16 -0.54 20.28
N LEU A 71 1.81 0.61 20.49
CA LEU A 71 3.18 0.82 20.01
C LEU A 71 4.23 0.39 21.02
N THR A 72 3.88 0.33 22.31
CA THR A 72 4.85 0.13 23.40
C THR A 72 4.61 -1.14 24.20
N SER A 73 3.36 -1.61 24.30
CA SER A 73 3.03 -2.79 25.09
C SER A 73 3.10 -4.08 24.28
N LEU A 74 3.86 -5.04 24.79
CA LEU A 74 3.97 -6.38 24.23
C LEU A 74 2.85 -7.28 24.78
N SER A 75 2.35 -8.20 23.95
CA SER A 75 1.48 -9.29 24.40
C SER A 75 2.29 -10.33 25.20
N ASN A 76 1.60 -11.19 25.95
CA ASN A 76 2.26 -12.26 26.71
C ASN A 76 3.12 -13.18 25.81
N ASP A 77 2.67 -13.45 24.59
CA ASP A 77 3.44 -14.21 23.61
C ASP A 77 4.67 -13.46 23.11
N GLU A 78 4.55 -12.17 22.84
CA GLU A 78 5.67 -11.34 22.42
C GLU A 78 6.72 -11.18 23.53
N ILE A 79 6.27 -11.07 24.79
CA ILE A 79 7.14 -11.07 25.97
C ILE A 79 7.90 -12.40 26.05
N ARG A 80 7.20 -13.52 25.91
CA ARG A 80 7.82 -14.85 25.92
C ARG A 80 8.89 -14.98 24.82
N ILE A 81 8.60 -14.54 23.59
CA ILE A 81 9.54 -14.60 22.46
C ILE A 81 10.75 -13.67 22.69
N ARG A 82 10.52 -12.47 23.21
CA ARG A 82 11.61 -11.55 23.59
C ARG A 82 12.50 -12.18 24.64
N ASP A 83 11.93 -12.75 25.70
CA ASP A 83 12.69 -13.31 26.81
C ASP A 83 13.48 -14.56 26.39
N MET A 84 12.97 -15.35 25.42
CA MET A 84 13.75 -16.42 24.79
C MET A 84 14.96 -15.88 24.03
N ARG A 85 14.78 -14.85 23.20
CA ARG A 85 15.88 -14.21 22.45
C ARG A 85 16.92 -13.57 23.38
N LEU A 86 16.46 -12.91 24.45
CA LEU A 86 17.33 -12.26 25.44
C LEU A 86 18.25 -13.22 26.19
N ARG A 87 17.87 -14.50 26.32
CA ARG A 87 18.72 -15.55 26.91
C ARG A 87 19.84 -16.00 26.00
N GLU A 88 19.69 -15.83 24.69
CA GLU A 88 20.69 -16.26 23.70
C GLU A 88 21.75 -15.19 23.43
N TYR A 89 21.46 -13.91 23.71
CA TYR A 89 22.44 -12.84 23.44
C TYR A 89 23.60 -12.86 24.44
N PRO A 90 24.85 -12.88 23.95
CA PRO A 90 26.02 -12.78 24.81
C PRO A 90 26.10 -11.38 25.44
N LEU A 91 26.65 -11.32 26.66
CA LEU A 91 27.02 -10.05 27.27
C LEU A 91 28.19 -9.42 26.51
N VAL A 92 28.15 -8.11 26.30
CA VAL A 92 29.25 -7.37 25.65
C VAL A 92 30.14 -6.78 26.75
N SER A 93 31.43 -7.12 26.75
CA SER A 93 32.39 -6.55 27.69
C SER A 93 33.06 -5.30 27.13
N ILE A 94 33.10 -4.22 27.91
CA ILE A 94 33.96 -3.05 27.67
C ILE A 94 35.06 -3.04 28.74
N HIS A 95 36.32 -2.91 28.31
CA HIS A 95 37.46 -2.85 29.22
C HIS A 95 37.80 -1.39 29.52
N ILE A 96 37.83 -1.01 30.80
CA ILE A 96 38.31 0.29 31.28
C ILE A 96 39.52 0.03 32.19
N GLY A 97 40.71 0.24 31.66
CA GLY A 97 41.96 -0.20 32.31
C GLY A 97 42.00 -1.73 32.44
N THR A 98 42.14 -2.24 33.66
CA THR A 98 42.17 -3.69 33.96
C THR A 98 40.81 -4.30 34.31
N LYS A 99 39.73 -3.50 34.35
CA LYS A 99 38.39 -3.98 34.70
C LYS A 99 37.53 -4.17 33.45
N ALA A 100 36.96 -5.37 33.32
CA ALA A 100 35.93 -5.66 32.32
C ALA A 100 34.54 -5.35 32.91
N ILE A 101 33.76 -4.53 32.19
CA ILE A 101 32.38 -4.21 32.52
C ILE A 101 31.49 -4.90 31.49
N TRP A 102 30.60 -5.78 31.95
CA TRP A 102 29.66 -6.50 31.10
C TRP A 102 28.36 -5.71 30.96
N ILE A 103 27.97 -5.41 29.73
CA ILE A 103 26.78 -4.62 29.42
C ILE A 103 25.81 -5.49 28.62
N PRO A 104 24.58 -5.70 29.11
CA PRO A 104 23.54 -6.44 28.39
C PRO A 104 22.88 -5.53 27.36
N ILE A 105 23.63 -5.14 26.32
CA ILE A 105 23.20 -4.18 25.29
C ILE A 105 21.85 -4.60 24.67
N ALA A 106 21.66 -5.89 24.41
CA ALA A 106 20.42 -6.43 23.85
C ALA A 106 19.20 -6.20 24.76
N HIS A 107 19.36 -6.28 26.09
CA HIS A 107 18.26 -6.02 27.03
C HIS A 107 17.83 -4.56 26.99
N TRP A 108 18.77 -3.65 26.72
CA TRP A 108 18.48 -2.23 26.55
C TRP A 108 17.73 -1.94 25.25
N PHE A 109 18.10 -2.63 24.16
CA PHE A 109 17.43 -2.46 22.87
C PHE A 109 16.08 -3.18 22.76
N GLU A 110 15.88 -4.34 23.39
CA GLU A 110 14.61 -5.07 23.30
C GLU A 110 13.63 -4.77 24.45
N GLY A 111 14.10 -4.21 25.56
CA GLY A 111 13.27 -3.94 26.75
C GLY A 111 12.67 -2.53 26.82
N ARG A 112 13.23 -1.57 26.07
CA ARG A 112 12.81 -0.15 26.12
C ARG A 112 11.55 0.10 25.29
N ALA A 113 10.62 0.89 25.84
CA ALA A 113 9.37 1.25 25.17
C ALA A 113 9.62 1.98 23.85
N GLU A 114 10.66 2.82 23.80
CA GLU A 114 11.07 3.58 22.62
C GLU A 114 11.54 2.66 21.50
N SER A 115 12.35 1.66 21.84
CA SER A 115 12.84 0.67 20.87
C SER A 115 11.70 -0.19 20.34
N ILE A 116 10.80 -0.65 21.22
CA ILE A 116 9.61 -1.41 20.83
C ILE A 116 8.75 -0.59 19.86
N ALA A 117 8.50 0.68 20.19
CA ALA A 117 7.76 1.59 19.33
C ALA A 117 8.45 1.80 17.98
N PHE A 118 9.76 2.04 17.97
CA PHE A 118 10.54 2.20 16.75
C PHE A 118 10.44 0.97 15.84
N PHE A 119 10.73 -0.23 16.37
CA PHE A 119 10.68 -1.46 15.57
C PHE A 119 9.26 -1.78 15.08
N ARG A 120 8.22 -1.48 15.88
CA ARG A 120 6.83 -1.64 15.44
C ARG A 120 6.45 -0.68 14.33
N VAL A 121 6.79 0.61 14.46
CA VAL A 121 6.54 1.60 13.41
C VAL A 121 7.29 1.22 12.14
N MET A 122 8.55 0.79 12.25
CA MET A 122 9.36 0.35 11.11
C MET A 122 8.77 -0.89 10.43
N ARG A 123 8.29 -1.87 11.21
CA ARG A 123 7.58 -3.05 10.69
C ARG A 123 6.31 -2.63 9.95
N ASN A 124 5.44 -1.86 10.60
CA ASN A 124 4.19 -1.40 10.01
C ASN A 124 4.41 -0.56 8.75
N PHE A 125 5.45 0.28 8.73
CA PHE A 125 5.87 1.05 7.57
C PHE A 125 6.27 0.12 6.42
N SER A 126 7.14 -0.85 6.71
CA SER A 126 7.61 -1.83 5.72
C SER A 126 6.44 -2.59 5.11
N GLU A 127 5.49 -3.02 5.93
CA GLU A 127 4.27 -3.69 5.46
C GLU A 127 3.35 -2.78 4.64
N ALA A 128 3.24 -1.50 5.01
CA ALA A 128 2.40 -0.53 4.30
C ALA A 128 2.94 -0.14 2.92
N ILE A 129 4.25 -0.32 2.67
CA ILE A 129 4.88 -0.01 1.38
C ILE A 129 5.19 -1.26 0.54
N ASP A 130 5.06 -2.46 1.10
CA ASP A 130 5.43 -3.71 0.45
C ASP A 130 4.59 -3.94 -0.81
N PRO A 131 5.18 -3.89 -2.03
CA PRO A 131 4.45 -4.13 -3.27
C PRO A 131 3.80 -5.52 -3.31
N ASN A 132 4.34 -6.51 -2.61
CA ASN A 132 3.77 -7.86 -2.56
C ASN A 132 2.38 -7.86 -1.95
N VAL A 133 2.15 -7.04 -0.92
CA VAL A 133 0.86 -6.86 -0.25
C VAL A 133 -0.19 -6.26 -1.20
N TYR A 134 0.21 -5.53 -2.24
CA TYR A 134 -0.72 -4.87 -3.17
C TYR A 134 -0.90 -5.62 -4.49
N PHE A 135 0.17 -6.15 -5.07
CA PHE A 135 0.18 -6.62 -6.46
C PHE A 135 0.31 -8.13 -6.60
N PHE A 136 0.88 -8.82 -5.62
CA PHE A 136 1.17 -10.26 -5.74
C PHE A 136 0.29 -11.14 -4.86
N ALA A 137 -0.51 -10.56 -3.96
CA ALA A 137 -1.33 -11.27 -2.99
C ALA A 137 -0.48 -12.32 -2.24
N SER A 138 0.07 -11.92 -1.10
CA SER A 138 0.79 -12.78 -0.18
C SER A 138 0.08 -14.12 0.00
N HIS A 139 0.82 -15.22 -0.15
CA HIS A 139 0.27 -16.56 -0.04
C HIS A 139 -0.45 -16.71 1.31
N PRO A 140 -1.60 -17.41 1.39
CA PRO A 140 -2.34 -17.65 2.64
C PRO A 140 -1.50 -18.25 3.79
N ARG A 141 -0.29 -18.74 3.47
CA ARG A 141 0.67 -19.36 4.40
C ARG A 141 1.78 -18.42 4.89
N GLU A 142 1.90 -17.20 4.38
CA GLU A 142 2.99 -16.27 4.76
C GLU A 142 2.66 -15.45 6.00
N ARG A 143 1.37 -15.23 6.32
CA ARG A 143 0.94 -14.48 7.51
C ARG A 143 -0.20 -15.18 8.23
N ILE A 144 0.16 -15.88 9.31
CA ILE A 144 -0.80 -16.58 10.18
C ILE A 144 -1.69 -15.53 10.87
N GLY A 145 -3.01 -15.60 10.66
CA GLY A 145 -4.01 -14.79 11.38
C GLY A 145 -4.51 -13.54 10.63
N THR A 146 -3.99 -13.24 9.45
CA THR A 146 -4.53 -12.18 8.57
C THR A 146 -5.22 -12.79 7.34
N VAL A 147 -6.53 -12.54 7.18
CA VAL A 147 -7.26 -12.89 5.95
C VAL A 147 -6.85 -11.92 4.86
N GLU A 148 -5.73 -12.21 4.20
CA GLU A 148 -5.24 -11.42 3.07
C GLU A 148 -6.02 -11.75 1.79
N PHE A 149 -6.07 -10.77 0.89
CA PHE A 149 -6.78 -10.90 -0.38
C PHE A 149 -6.09 -10.06 -1.44
N GLU A 150 -6.28 -10.44 -2.70
CA GLU A 150 -5.67 -9.76 -3.84
C GLU A 150 -6.24 -8.36 -4.03
N LYS A 151 -5.36 -7.37 -4.13
CA LYS A 151 -5.75 -5.95 -4.23
C LYS A 151 -5.68 -5.44 -5.66
N PHE A 152 -4.56 -5.65 -6.34
CA PHE A 152 -4.34 -5.26 -7.73
C PHE A 152 -3.77 -6.43 -8.52
N PRO A 153 -4.19 -6.62 -9.78
CA PRO A 153 -3.49 -7.51 -10.71
C PRO A 153 -2.01 -7.16 -10.82
N TYR A 154 -1.12 -8.15 -10.70
CA TYR A 154 0.34 -7.94 -10.71
C TYR A 154 0.86 -7.23 -11.97
N ILE A 155 0.15 -7.37 -13.09
CA ILE A 155 0.47 -6.69 -14.36
C ILE A 155 0.45 -5.16 -14.22
N PHE A 156 -0.25 -4.60 -13.24
CA PHE A 156 -0.27 -3.17 -12.99
C PHE A 156 0.97 -2.63 -12.27
N LEU A 157 1.81 -3.48 -11.66
CA LEU A 157 3.02 -3.06 -10.96
C LEU A 157 4.00 -2.26 -11.85
N PRO A 158 4.44 -2.73 -13.04
CA PRO A 158 5.35 -1.95 -13.88
C PRO A 158 4.74 -0.61 -14.31
N PHE A 159 3.42 -0.56 -14.54
CA PHE A 159 2.73 0.68 -14.89
C PHE A 159 2.61 1.62 -13.69
N PHE A 160 2.39 1.11 -12.49
CA PHE A 160 2.41 1.89 -11.26
C PHE A 160 3.78 2.54 -11.03
N LEU A 161 4.87 1.77 -11.12
CA LEU A 161 6.23 2.29 -10.97
C LEU A 161 6.55 3.36 -12.03
N TYR A 162 6.20 3.12 -13.29
CA TYR A 162 6.36 4.13 -14.35
C TYR A 162 5.49 5.37 -14.10
N GLY A 163 4.28 5.18 -13.60
CA GLY A 163 3.38 6.25 -13.20
C GLY A 163 3.96 7.12 -12.08
N ILE A 164 4.59 6.52 -11.06
CA ILE A 164 5.28 7.26 -9.99
C ILE A 164 6.36 8.15 -10.60
N PHE A 165 7.19 7.60 -11.49
CA PHE A 165 8.25 8.35 -12.15
C PHE A 165 7.69 9.55 -12.96
N CYS A 166 6.62 9.33 -13.72
CA CYS A 166 5.94 10.39 -14.46
C CYS A 166 5.34 11.45 -13.53
N LEU A 167 4.72 11.04 -12.42
CA LEU A 167 4.11 11.95 -11.45
C LEU A 167 5.17 12.76 -10.69
N ALA A 168 6.29 12.14 -10.32
CA ALA A 168 7.39 12.80 -9.60
C ALA A 168 7.98 13.97 -10.40
N LYS A 169 8.08 13.81 -11.73
CA LYS A 169 8.51 14.88 -12.65
C LYS A 169 7.50 16.03 -12.78
N ARG A 170 6.22 15.76 -12.51
CA ARG A 170 5.14 16.71 -12.73
C ARG A 170 4.70 17.44 -11.46
N ASP A 171 4.41 16.68 -10.40
CA ASP A 171 3.95 17.21 -9.12
C ASP A 171 4.27 16.24 -7.97
N ARG A 172 5.49 16.34 -7.44
CA ARG A 172 5.95 15.54 -6.29
C ARG A 172 5.11 15.72 -5.03
N LYS A 173 4.39 16.83 -4.90
CA LYS A 173 3.57 17.09 -3.70
C LYS A 173 2.43 16.09 -3.59
N ILE A 174 1.89 15.63 -4.71
CA ILE A 174 0.82 14.61 -4.71
C ILE A 174 1.32 13.26 -4.23
N ILE A 175 2.57 12.90 -4.51
CA ILE A 175 3.18 11.70 -3.92
C ILE A 175 3.26 11.86 -2.40
N PHE A 176 3.76 12.99 -1.92
CA PHE A 176 3.86 13.23 -0.48
C PHE A 176 2.50 13.12 0.21
N TYR A 177 1.51 13.84 -0.27
CA TYR A 177 0.23 13.92 0.42
C TYR A 177 -0.69 12.70 0.20
N SER A 178 -0.69 12.11 -1.00
CA SER A 178 -1.61 11.01 -1.35
C SER A 178 -1.01 9.62 -1.15
N PHE A 179 0.30 9.51 -0.91
CA PHE A 179 0.98 8.24 -0.64
C PHE A 179 1.72 8.28 0.70
N ILE A 180 2.65 9.22 0.90
CA ILE A 180 3.50 9.23 2.11
C ILE A 180 2.70 9.49 3.38
N ILE A 181 1.78 10.45 3.40
CA ILE A 181 0.94 10.72 4.59
C ILE A 181 0.11 9.50 5.02
N PRO A 182 -0.66 8.84 4.12
CA PRO A 182 -1.35 7.60 4.48
C PRO A 182 -0.42 6.51 5.00
N VAL A 183 0.75 6.30 4.37
CA VAL A 183 1.75 5.32 4.84
C VAL A 183 2.16 5.65 6.27
N ILE A 184 2.51 6.91 6.57
CA ILE A 184 2.90 7.35 7.92
C ILE A 184 1.74 7.10 8.90
N ALA A 185 0.52 7.49 8.55
CA ALA A 185 -0.65 7.29 9.41
C ALA A 185 -0.87 5.81 9.74
N ILE A 186 -0.81 4.93 8.74
CA ILE A 186 -0.96 3.47 8.92
C ILE A 186 0.21 2.90 9.75
N SER A 187 1.43 3.42 9.57
CA SER A 187 2.62 2.97 10.30
C SER A 187 2.48 3.13 11.81
N PHE A 188 1.81 4.19 12.26
CA PHE A 188 1.53 4.43 13.68
C PHE A 188 0.32 3.66 14.24
N MET A 189 -0.56 3.16 13.38
CA MET A 189 -1.80 2.49 13.82
C MET A 189 -1.73 0.97 13.76
N GLY A 190 -0.93 0.45 12.83
CA GLY A 190 -0.88 -0.96 12.47
C GLY A 190 -1.57 -1.25 11.13
N PRO A 191 -1.16 -2.30 10.43
CA PRO A 191 -1.66 -2.64 9.08
C PRO A 191 -2.99 -3.42 9.10
N SER A 192 -3.48 -3.84 10.27
CA SER A 192 -4.65 -4.71 10.40
C SER A 192 -5.95 -3.96 10.12
N ASN A 193 -6.45 -4.09 8.90
CA ASN A 193 -7.77 -3.62 8.48
C ASN A 193 -8.42 -4.63 7.52
N LYS A 194 -9.67 -5.02 7.81
CA LYS A 194 -10.44 -5.97 6.98
C LYS A 194 -10.66 -5.46 5.55
N LEU A 195 -10.72 -4.15 5.36
CA LEU A 195 -10.88 -3.50 4.05
C LEU A 195 -9.52 -3.22 3.38
N GLY A 196 -8.40 -3.58 4.01
CA GLY A 196 -7.07 -3.18 3.57
C GLY A 196 -6.79 -1.69 3.82
N THR A 197 -5.70 -1.18 3.24
CA THR A 197 -5.26 0.21 3.39
C THR A 197 -5.96 1.13 2.36
N ILE A 198 -7.29 1.28 2.48
CA ILE A 198 -8.14 2.02 1.53
C ILE A 198 -7.66 3.44 1.22
N ALA A 199 -6.94 4.10 2.14
CA ALA A 199 -6.39 5.43 1.90
C ALA A 199 -5.30 5.47 0.79
N LEU A 200 -4.63 4.35 0.50
CA LEU A 200 -3.63 4.25 -0.57
C LEU A 200 -4.25 3.93 -1.94
N PHE A 201 -5.48 3.43 -1.96
CA PHE A 201 -6.15 3.00 -3.19
C PHE A 201 -6.27 4.12 -4.23
N PRO A 202 -6.72 5.36 -3.92
CA PRO A 202 -6.85 6.41 -4.93
C PRO A 202 -5.53 6.74 -5.62
N PHE A 203 -4.44 6.76 -4.86
CA PHE A 203 -3.11 7.02 -5.39
C PHE A 203 -2.67 5.88 -6.32
N ILE A 204 -2.75 4.62 -5.87
CA ILE A 204 -2.32 3.46 -6.66
C ILE A 204 -3.09 3.38 -7.98
N VAL A 205 -4.42 3.51 -7.95
CA VAL A 205 -5.26 3.46 -9.16
C VAL A 205 -4.90 4.57 -10.14
N VAL A 206 -4.85 5.82 -9.67
CA VAL A 206 -4.61 6.96 -10.57
C VAL A 206 -3.20 6.91 -11.15
N VAL A 207 -2.21 6.55 -10.35
CA VAL A 207 -0.82 6.44 -10.78
C VAL A 207 -0.62 5.28 -11.75
N ALA A 208 -1.21 4.11 -11.48
CA ALA A 208 -1.19 2.98 -12.41
C ALA A 208 -1.87 3.33 -13.74
N ALA A 209 -3.02 4.00 -13.72
CA ALA A 209 -3.71 4.46 -14.93
C ALA A 209 -2.89 5.48 -15.72
N MET A 210 -2.24 6.44 -15.03
CA MET A 210 -1.35 7.41 -15.65
C MET A 210 -0.13 6.74 -16.29
N GLY A 211 0.49 5.78 -15.62
CA GLY A 211 1.63 5.03 -16.12
C GLY A 211 1.25 4.16 -17.32
N LEU A 212 0.13 3.44 -17.24
CA LEU A 212 -0.39 2.63 -18.34
C LEU A 212 -0.69 3.49 -19.58
N TYR A 213 -1.35 4.64 -19.41
CA TYR A 213 -1.58 5.58 -20.51
C TYR A 213 -0.28 6.13 -21.11
N SER A 214 0.68 6.52 -20.26
CA SER A 214 1.93 7.11 -20.71
C SER A 214 2.81 6.09 -21.45
N PHE A 215 2.83 4.85 -20.97
CA PHE A 215 3.49 3.72 -21.63
C PHE A 215 2.82 3.40 -22.96
N PHE A 216 1.49 3.36 -22.99
CA PHE A 216 0.73 3.15 -24.22
C PHE A 216 1.06 4.20 -25.29
N GLU A 217 1.05 5.49 -24.94
CA GLU A 217 1.38 6.56 -25.87
C GLU A 217 2.84 6.47 -26.35
N PHE A 218 3.76 6.08 -25.47
CA PHE A 218 5.16 5.85 -25.84
C PHE A 218 5.30 4.73 -26.87
N VAL A 219 4.69 3.56 -26.63
CA VAL A 219 4.79 2.39 -27.51
C VAL A 219 4.10 2.64 -28.85
N THR A 220 2.87 3.16 -28.83
CA THR A 220 2.13 3.43 -30.08
C THR A 220 2.81 4.46 -30.97
N LYS A 221 3.45 5.49 -30.38
CA LYS A 221 4.27 6.46 -31.13
C LYS A 221 5.56 5.84 -31.66
N LYS A 222 6.31 5.12 -30.82
CA LYS A 222 7.62 4.55 -31.17
C LYS A 222 7.52 3.49 -32.27
N TYR A 223 6.53 2.60 -32.17
CA TYR A 223 6.39 1.45 -33.06
C TYR A 223 5.29 1.63 -34.13
N LYS A 224 4.66 2.81 -34.21
CA LYS A 224 3.57 3.13 -35.15
C LYS A 224 2.43 2.10 -35.15
N ILE A 225 2.20 1.44 -34.01
CA ILE A 225 1.14 0.44 -33.84
C ILE A 225 -0.20 1.16 -33.74
N SER A 226 -1.23 0.64 -34.41
CA SER A 226 -2.60 1.13 -34.27
C SER A 226 -3.05 1.08 -32.81
N LYS A 227 -3.57 2.21 -32.31
CA LYS A 227 -4.05 2.35 -30.92
C LYS A 227 -5.07 1.26 -30.58
N MET A 228 -5.97 0.94 -31.51
CA MET A 228 -7.01 -0.08 -31.30
C MET A 228 -6.41 -1.49 -31.11
N LYS A 229 -5.41 -1.87 -31.92
CA LYS A 229 -4.75 -3.18 -31.80
C LYS A 229 -4.05 -3.36 -30.46
N PHE A 230 -3.35 -2.32 -29.99
CA PHE A 230 -2.67 -2.38 -28.70
C PHE A 230 -3.65 -2.41 -27.52
N VAL A 231 -4.76 -1.65 -27.58
CA VAL A 231 -5.83 -1.72 -26.56
C VAL A 231 -6.43 -3.12 -26.53
N ALA A 232 -6.74 -3.71 -27.69
CA ALA A 232 -7.29 -5.07 -27.76
C ALA A 232 -6.35 -6.11 -27.16
N ALA A 233 -5.05 -6.04 -27.49
CA ALA A 233 -4.03 -6.93 -26.92
C ALA A 233 -3.91 -6.75 -25.40
N GLY A 234 -3.84 -5.50 -24.91
CA GLY A 234 -3.77 -5.22 -23.47
C GLY A 234 -5.02 -5.69 -22.72
N MET A 235 -6.20 -5.55 -23.31
CA MET A 235 -7.45 -6.05 -22.74
C MET A 235 -7.49 -7.58 -22.73
N GLY A 236 -6.96 -8.24 -23.75
CA GLY A 236 -6.79 -9.70 -23.76
C GLY A 236 -5.89 -10.19 -22.62
N VAL A 237 -4.72 -9.57 -22.43
CA VAL A 237 -3.83 -9.92 -21.31
C VAL A 237 -4.50 -9.63 -19.97
N PHE A 238 -5.19 -8.49 -19.83
CA PHE A 238 -5.91 -8.15 -18.61
C PHE A 238 -7.01 -9.18 -18.27
N LEU A 239 -7.79 -9.61 -19.25
CA LEU A 239 -8.83 -10.63 -19.05
C LEU A 239 -8.22 -11.99 -18.67
N LEU A 240 -7.09 -12.38 -19.25
CA LEU A 240 -6.37 -13.60 -18.86
C LEU A 240 -5.90 -13.53 -17.40
N VAL A 241 -5.28 -12.43 -16.99
CA VAL A 241 -4.84 -12.23 -15.61
C VAL A 241 -6.04 -12.21 -14.66
N LEU A 242 -7.13 -11.52 -15.04
CA LEU A 242 -8.35 -11.47 -14.23
C LEU A 242 -8.96 -12.88 -14.06
N ALA A 243 -9.02 -13.68 -15.12
CA ALA A 243 -9.51 -15.05 -15.06
C ALA A 243 -8.63 -15.92 -14.15
N GLN A 244 -7.31 -15.78 -14.24
CA GLN A 244 -6.36 -16.46 -13.35
C GLN A 244 -6.58 -16.05 -11.89
N THR A 245 -6.65 -14.75 -11.60
CA THR A 245 -6.92 -14.22 -10.26
C THR A 245 -8.24 -14.75 -9.69
N LEU A 246 -9.32 -14.72 -10.49
CA LEU A 246 -10.61 -15.26 -10.06
C LEU A 246 -10.51 -16.76 -9.77
N ALA A 247 -9.82 -17.53 -10.62
CA ALA A 247 -9.62 -18.95 -10.37
C ALA A 247 -8.89 -19.23 -9.04
N TYR A 248 -7.86 -18.44 -8.71
CA TYR A 248 -7.18 -18.55 -7.41
C TYR A 248 -8.04 -18.13 -6.22
N ALA A 249 -8.97 -17.19 -6.41
CA ALA A 249 -9.85 -16.74 -5.33
C ALA A 249 -10.94 -17.77 -4.96
N PHE A 250 -11.29 -18.68 -5.87
CA PHE A 250 -12.31 -19.71 -5.68
C PHE A 250 -11.75 -21.11 -5.34
N TYR A 251 -10.43 -21.29 -5.39
CA TYR A 251 -9.73 -22.54 -5.07
C TYR A 251 -9.14 -22.51 -3.66
#